data_AF-A0A838SMH1-F1
#
_entry.id   AF-A0A838SMH1-F1
#
_cell.length_a   1.000
_cell.length_b   1.000
_cell.length_c   1.000
_cell.angle_alpha   90.00
_cell.angle_beta   90.00
_cell.angle_gamma   90.00
#
_symmetry.space_group_name_H-M   'P 1'
#
loop_
_entity.id
_entity.type
_entity.pdbx_description
1 polymer ?
#
loop_
_entity_poly.entity_id
_entity_poly.type
_entity_poly.pdbx_seq_one_letter_code
_entity_poly.pdbx_strand_id
1 'polypeptide(L)' 'VQCGFCTPGLLLAAHDLLRSRPRPSDVEIREALAGNLCRCTGYGQILDAVRLAAERLAAHPGDRMGG' A
#
# COMPACT_ATOMS: atom_id res chain seq x y z
N VAL A 1 -7.21 10.69 0.46
CA VAL A 1 -6.81 10.91 1.88
C VAL A 1 -7.84 11.83 2.52
N GLN A 2 -8.16 11.61 3.80
CA GLN A 2 -9.05 12.50 4.58
C GLN A 2 -8.25 13.18 5.70
N CYS A 3 -8.38 12.74 6.96
CA CYS A 3 -7.68 13.37 8.10
C CYS A 3 -6.16 13.17 8.12
N GLY A 4 -5.63 12.18 7.39
CA GLY A 4 -4.20 11.94 7.26
C GLY A 4 -3.52 11.21 8.43
N PHE A 5 -4.18 11.04 9.59
CA PHE A 5 -3.56 10.49 10.80
C PHE A 5 -2.99 9.07 10.60
N CYS A 6 -3.72 8.20 9.92
CA CYS A 6 -3.28 6.82 9.65
C CYS A 6 -2.32 6.69 8.46
N THR A 7 -2.11 7.77 7.69
CA THR A 7 -1.35 7.71 6.44
C THR A 7 0.10 7.27 6.64
N PRO A 8 0.87 7.75 7.64
CA PRO A 8 2.26 7.32 7.81
C PRO A 8 2.40 5.82 8.03
N GLY A 9 1.58 5.22 8.91
CA GLY A 9 1.62 3.78 9.17
C GLY A 9 1.22 2.95 7.95
N LEU A 10 0.19 3.39 7.22
CA LEU A 10 -0.24 2.75 5.98
C LEU A 10 0.84 2.80 4.89
N LEU A 11 1.56 3.91 4.76
CA LEU A 11 2.64 4.06 3.79
C LEU A 11 3.77 3.08 4.06
N LEU A 12 4.20 2.95 5.32
CA LEU A 12 5.27 2.02 5.69
C LEU A 12 4.87 0.55 5.47
N ALA A 13 3.64 0.18 5.85
CA ALA A 13 3.13 -1.17 5.64
C ALA A 13 2.98 -1.51 4.14
N ALA A 14 2.46 -0.58 3.34
CA ALA A 14 2.36 -0.76 1.89
C ALA A 14 3.75 -0.82 1.24
N HIS A 15 4.69 0.01 1.69
CA HIS A 15 6.06 -0.01 1.20
C HIS A 15 6.74 -1.37 1.44
N ASP A 16 6.66 -1.91 2.67
CA ASP A 16 7.25 -3.20 2.99
C ASP A 16 6.60 -4.36 2.20
N LEU A 17 5.27 -4.32 2.05
CA LEU A 17 4.54 -5.27 1.20
C LEU A 17 5.05 -5.23 -0.24
N LEU A 18 5.10 -4.06 -0.87
CA LEU A 18 5.42 -3.95 -2.29
C LEU A 18 6.90 -4.24 -2.59
N ARG A 19 7.78 -3.99 -1.62
CA ARG A 19 9.20 -4.35 -1.70
C ARG A 19 9.40 -5.86 -1.69
N SER A 20 8.68 -6.58 -0.84
CA SER A 20 8.76 -8.05 -0.72
C SER A 20 7.92 -8.81 -1.75
N ARG A 21 6.77 -8.26 -2.13
CA ARG A 21 5.81 -8.82 -3.09
C ARG A 21 5.36 -7.75 -4.08
N PRO A 22 6.01 -7.63 -5.26
CA PRO A 22 5.69 -6.58 -6.24
C PRO A 22 4.30 -6.69 -6.90
N ARG A 23 3.67 -7.87 -6.83
CA ARG A 23 2.33 -8.14 -7.38
C ARG A 23 1.46 -8.84 -6.32
N PRO A 24 1.07 -8.14 -5.24
CA PRO A 24 0.28 -8.75 -4.19
C PRO A 24 -1.19 -8.88 -4.64
N SER A 25 -1.86 -9.92 -4.15
CA SER A 25 -3.31 -10.06 -4.24
C SER A 25 -4.02 -9.10 -3.27
N ASP A 26 -5.32 -8.90 -3.48
CA ASP A 26 -6.16 -8.11 -2.59
C ASP A 26 -6.18 -8.61 -1.14
N VAL A 27 -6.08 -9.92 -0.95
CA VAL A 27 -6.03 -10.54 0.37
C VAL A 27 -4.73 -10.17 1.06
N GLU A 28 -3.60 -10.30 0.38
CA GLU A 28 -2.29 -9.93 0.91
C GLU A 28 -2.17 -8.43 1.23
N ILE A 29 -2.79 -7.56 0.40
CA ILE A 29 -2.86 -6.12 0.70
C ILE A 29 -3.64 -5.90 1.99
N ARG A 30 -4.81 -6.53 2.16
CA ARG A 30 -5.63 -6.37 3.38
C ARG A 30 -4.91 -6.88 4.61
N GLU A 31 -4.25 -8.04 4.52
CA GLU A 31 -3.49 -8.62 5.62
C GLU A 31 -2.32 -7.72 6.04
N ALA A 32 -1.54 -7.20 5.08
CA ALA A 32 -0.44 -6.28 5.37
C ALA A 32 -0.91 -4.98 6.04
N LEU A 33 -2.12 -4.51 5.71
CA LEU A 33 -2.67 -3.28 6.26
C LEU A 33 -3.51 -3.50 7.53
N ALA A 34 -3.76 -4.74 7.96
CA ALA A 34 -4.68 -5.05 9.08
C ALA A 34 -4.24 -4.41 10.40
N GLY A 35 -2.93 -4.20 10.61
CA GLY A 35 -2.39 -3.50 11.78
C GLY A 35 -2.55 -1.97 11.75
N ASN A 36 -3.02 -1.39 10.65
CA ASN A 36 -3.15 0.05 10.46
C ASN A 36 -4.61 0.47 10.45
N LEU A 37 -5.07 1.00 11.58
CA LEU A 37 -6.46 1.44 11.75
C LEU A 37 -6.73 2.77 11.04
N CYS A 38 -7.71 2.78 10.15
CA CYS A 38 -8.22 4.00 9.50
C CYS A 38 -9.68 4.22 9.86
N ARG A 39 -10.00 5.37 10.46
CA ARG A 39 -11.39 5.72 10.81
C ARG A 39 -12.15 6.45 9.71
N CYS A 40 -11.45 7.06 8.75
CA CYS A 40 -12.04 8.04 7.84
C CYS A 40 -12.44 7.45 6.47
N THR A 41 -11.65 6.54 5.91
CA THR A 41 -11.79 6.14 4.50
C THR A 41 -12.60 4.87 4.27
N GLY A 42 -12.82 4.06 5.31
CA GLY A 42 -13.40 2.71 5.14
C GLY A 42 -12.53 1.76 4.30
N TYR A 43 -11.23 2.02 4.17
CA TYR A 43 -10.21 1.26 3.45
C TYR A 43 -10.30 1.20 1.92
N GLY A 44 -11.45 1.43 1.29
CA GLY A 44 -11.60 1.30 -0.18
C GLY A 44 -10.53 2.07 -0.97
N GLN A 45 -10.44 3.39 -0.72
CA GLN A 45 -9.45 4.25 -1.41
C GLN A 45 -7.99 3.92 -1.06
N ILE A 46 -7.73 3.28 0.09
CA ILE A 46 -6.39 2.84 0.48
C ILE A 46 -5.98 1.63 -0.36
N LEU A 47 -6.88 0.66 -0.53
CA LEU A 47 -6.63 -0.53 -1.34
C LEU A 47 -6.37 -0.15 -2.80
N ASP A 48 -7.17 0.78 -3.35
CA ASP A 48 -6.97 1.29 -4.72
C ASP A 48 -5.61 1.96 -4.88
N ALA A 49 -5.17 2.73 -3.88
CA ALA A 49 -3.87 3.38 -3.90
C ALA A 49 -2.71 2.38 -3.90
N VAL A 50 -2.82 1.28 -3.13
CA VAL A 50 -1.78 0.23 -3.10
C VAL A 50 -1.72 -0.53 -4.42
N ARG A 51 -2.87 -0.86 -5.03
CA ARG A 51 -2.92 -1.50 -6.36
C ARG A 51 -2.25 -0.63 -7.42
N LEU A 52 -2.61 0.65 -7.44
CA LEU A 52 -2.02 1.62 -8.37
C LEU A 52 -0.50 1.77 -8.16
N ALA A 53 -0.03 1.73 -6.91
CA ALA A 53 1.40 1.74 -6.61
C ALA A 53 2.11 0.47 -7.11
N ALA A 54 1.50 -0.72 -6.91
CA ALA A 54 2.02 -1.99 -7.42
C ALA A 54 2.15 -1.98 -8.95
N GLU A 55 1.13 -1.49 -9.65
CA GLU A 55 1.14 -1.34 -11.12
C GLU A 55 2.26 -0.42 -11.59
N ARG A 56 2.45 0.74 -10.94
CA ARG A 56 3.50 1.70 -11.29
C ARG A 56 4.90 1.14 -11.07
N LEU A 57 5.13 0.45 -9.96
CA LEU A 57 6.41 -0.18 -9.66
C LEU A 57 6.72 -1.33 -10.62
N ALA A 58 5.69 -2.07 -11.08
CA ALA A 58 5.85 -3.10 -12.10
C ALA A 58 6.18 -2.51 -13.48
N ALA A 59 5.59 -1.37 -13.84
CA ALA A 59 5.85 -0.66 -15.09
C ALA A 59 7.23 0.03 -15.13
N HIS A 60 7.79 0.37 -13.96
CA HIS A 60 9.09 1.03 -13.83
C HIS A 60 10.04 0.26 -12.91
N PRO A 61 10.67 -0.83 -13.40
CA PRO A 61 11.57 -1.66 -12.58
C PRO A 61 12.81 -0.91 -12.05
N GLY A 62 13.20 0.20 -12.69
CA GLY A 62 14.30 1.08 -12.26
C GLY A 62 13.92 2.06 -11.14
N ASP A 63 12.63 2.22 -10.85
CA ASP A 63 12.08 2.98 -9.71
C ASP A 63 11.70 2.05 -8.55
N ARG A 64 12.22 0.82 -8.54
CA ARG A 64 12.11 -0.07 -7.39
C ARG A 64 12.84 0.60 -6.24
N MET A 65 12.01 1.19 -5.38
CA MET A 65 12.34 2.04 -4.25
C MET A 65 13.38 1.39 -3.33
N GLY A 66 14.66 1.55 -3.67
CA GLY A 66 15.83 1.12 -2.91
C GLY A 66 16.22 -0.35 -3.14
N GLY A 67 17.41 -0.54 -3.72
CA GLY A 67 18.28 -1.68 -3.42
C GLY A 67 19.02 -1.48 -2.10
#